data_AF-A0A815GGX3-F1
#
_entry.id   AF-A0A815GGX3-F1
#
_cell.length_a   1.000
_cell.length_b   1.000
_cell.length_c   1.000
_cell.angle_alpha   90.00
_cell.angle_beta   90.00
_cell.angle_gamma   90.00
#
_symmetry.space_group_name_H-M   'P 1'
#
loop_
_entity.id
_entity.type
_entity.pdbx_description
1 polymer ?
#
loop_
_entity_poly.entity_id
_entity_poly.type
_entity_poly.pdbx_seq_one_letter_code
_entity_poly.pdbx_strand_id
1 'polypeptide(L)'
;MDYLPFFLKHFDLNLQPSNSEYIDTDLARSYLYPGAHIATSNPYEHFHHGIVVDVDTPEISIIHLWGPTKETGRIQTTTLPIFLAGDKNLLGKKTRRLYLVNYEDDTLEKQQATVDVAKEMLEKADDIKYDLAKLNCESFACFCRNGQWKSEQIDMLKKILLDNVSEIYGKIKDADESNKRHIVSLLRTIPVDALNSKDRELYDELCRSFM
;
A
#
# COMPACT_ATOMS: atom_id res chain seq x y z
N MET A 1 -19.82 1.85 -3.41
CA MET A 1 -19.22 0.91 -2.41
C MET A 1 -17.84 0.52 -2.90
N ASP A 2 -16.74 0.87 -2.23
CA ASP A 2 -15.39 0.54 -2.71
C ASP A 2 -15.26 -0.98 -3.00
N TYR A 3 -15.17 -1.34 -4.29
CA TYR A 3 -15.16 -2.75 -4.67
C TYR A 3 -13.78 -3.39 -4.49
N LEU A 4 -12.69 -2.63 -4.30
CA LEU A 4 -11.37 -3.22 -4.09
C LEU A 4 -11.36 -4.09 -2.81
N PRO A 5 -11.80 -3.59 -1.64
CA PRO A 5 -12.09 -4.41 -0.46
C PRO A 5 -12.94 -5.66 -0.72
N PHE A 6 -13.97 -5.51 -1.57
CA PHE A 6 -14.84 -6.64 -1.93
C PHE A 6 -14.09 -7.69 -2.75
N PHE A 7 -13.28 -7.28 -3.71
CA PHE A 7 -12.48 -8.19 -4.52
C PHE A 7 -11.40 -8.89 -3.70
N LEU A 8 -10.67 -8.14 -2.86
CA LEU A 8 -9.68 -8.71 -1.95
C LEU A 8 -10.30 -9.81 -1.09
N LYS A 9 -11.45 -9.53 -0.49
CA LYS A 9 -12.19 -10.50 0.31
C LYS A 9 -12.79 -11.66 -0.49
N HIS A 10 -13.33 -11.39 -1.69
CA HIS A 10 -13.98 -12.41 -2.54
C HIS A 10 -12.98 -13.45 -3.03
N PHE A 11 -11.75 -13.03 -3.31
CA PHE A 11 -10.67 -13.90 -3.78
C PHE A 11 -9.72 -14.34 -2.65
N ASP A 12 -10.07 -14.07 -1.38
CA ASP A 12 -9.29 -14.43 -0.18
C ASP A 12 -7.83 -13.97 -0.25
N LEU A 13 -7.64 -12.73 -0.69
CA LEU A 13 -6.35 -12.16 -1.02
C LEU A 13 -5.71 -11.52 0.20
N ASN A 14 -4.91 -12.32 0.89
CA ASN A 14 -4.02 -11.78 1.91
C ASN A 14 -2.82 -11.08 1.24
N LEU A 15 -2.88 -9.75 1.15
CA LEU A 15 -1.76 -8.93 0.64
C LEU A 15 -0.72 -8.62 1.73
N GLN A 16 -0.54 -9.54 2.69
CA GLN A 16 0.50 -9.41 3.70
C GLN A 16 1.86 -9.37 2.99
N PRO A 17 2.72 -8.36 3.29
CA PRO A 17 4.04 -8.28 2.68
C PRO A 17 4.81 -9.59 2.86
N SER A 18 5.45 -10.06 1.79
CA SER A 18 6.28 -11.24 1.87
C SER A 18 7.47 -10.97 2.79
N ASN A 19 7.95 -12.01 3.48
CA ASN A 19 9.03 -11.88 4.47
C ASN A 19 8.72 -10.88 5.62
N SER A 20 7.51 -10.94 6.18
CA SER A 20 7.12 -10.13 7.33
C SER A 20 6.84 -10.96 8.57
N GLU A 21 7.11 -10.39 9.74
CA GLU A 21 6.78 -10.99 11.04
C GLU A 21 5.75 -10.15 11.78
N TYR A 22 4.81 -10.82 12.46
CA TYR A 22 3.83 -10.15 13.30
C TYR A 22 4.48 -9.64 14.59
N ILE A 23 4.17 -8.41 14.96
CA ILE A 23 4.63 -7.79 16.20
C ILE A 23 3.43 -7.53 17.10
N ASP A 24 3.52 -7.98 18.35
CA ASP A 24 2.63 -7.53 19.40
C ASP A 24 2.84 -6.03 19.64
N THR A 25 1.78 -5.23 19.52
CA THR A 25 1.85 -3.78 19.64
C THR A 25 2.35 -3.32 21.00
N ASP A 26 2.11 -4.11 22.06
CA ASP A 26 2.60 -3.80 23.40
C ASP A 26 4.13 -4.00 23.53
N LEU A 27 4.70 -4.80 22.62
CA LEU A 27 6.14 -5.06 22.54
C LEU A 27 6.82 -4.24 21.45
N ALA A 28 6.10 -3.40 20.69
CA ALA A 28 6.61 -2.74 19.49
C ALA A 28 7.95 -2.04 19.70
N ARG A 29 8.15 -1.37 20.83
CA ARG A 29 9.41 -0.66 21.14
C ARG A 29 10.63 -1.58 21.30
N SER A 30 10.43 -2.86 21.59
CA SER A 30 11.51 -3.85 21.71
C SER A 30 11.93 -4.44 20.36
N TYR A 31 11.07 -4.33 19.34
CA TYR A 31 11.28 -4.91 18.01
C TYR A 31 11.57 -3.85 16.94
N LEU A 32 10.98 -2.67 17.07
CA LEU A 32 11.14 -1.59 16.10
C LEU A 32 12.40 -0.77 16.35
N TYR A 33 13.01 -0.32 15.26
CA TYR A 33 14.22 0.49 15.24
C TYR A 33 14.09 1.58 14.15
N PRO A 34 14.86 2.68 14.23
CA PRO A 34 14.88 3.68 13.17
C PRO A 34 15.29 3.05 11.83
N GLY A 35 14.53 3.31 10.78
CA GLY A 35 14.71 2.71 9.45
C GLY A 35 13.93 1.41 9.24
N ALA A 36 13.24 0.89 10.26
CA ALA A 36 12.37 -0.27 10.11
C ALA A 36 11.20 0.03 9.15
N HIS A 37 10.97 -0.87 8.19
CA HIS A 37 9.79 -0.87 7.34
C HIS A 37 8.69 -1.68 8.03
N ILE A 38 7.61 -1.02 8.39
CA ILE A 38 6.46 -1.64 9.03
C ILE A 38 5.24 -1.63 8.13
N ALA A 39 4.36 -2.61 8.35
CA ALA A 39 3.08 -2.71 7.68
C ALA A 39 1.96 -2.93 8.70
N THR A 40 0.78 -2.37 8.43
CA THR A 40 -0.41 -2.61 9.27
C THR A 40 -1.57 -3.14 8.44
N SER A 41 -2.23 -4.18 8.96
CA SER A 41 -3.37 -4.79 8.26
C SER A 41 -4.57 -3.83 8.25
N ASN A 42 -5.06 -3.40 7.10
CA ASN A 42 -6.36 -2.73 7.05
C ASN A 42 -7.48 -3.79 7.23
N PRO A 43 -8.65 -3.49 7.83
CA PRO A 43 -9.85 -4.34 7.82
C PRO A 43 -10.31 -4.90 6.45
N TYR A 44 -9.70 -4.46 5.35
CA TYR A 44 -9.95 -4.90 3.98
C TYR A 44 -8.70 -5.50 3.31
N GLU A 45 -7.78 -6.06 4.11
CA GLU A 45 -6.69 -6.95 3.68
C GLU A 45 -5.62 -6.36 2.74
N HIS A 46 -5.68 -5.07 2.42
CA HIS A 46 -4.50 -4.32 1.99
C HIS A 46 -3.75 -3.80 3.20
N PHE A 47 -2.43 -3.86 3.12
CA PHE A 47 -1.52 -3.40 4.16
C PHE A 47 -1.16 -1.94 3.92
N HIS A 48 -1.04 -1.19 5.01
CA HIS A 48 -0.57 0.19 4.99
C HIS A 48 0.85 0.24 5.53
N HIS A 49 1.76 0.79 4.73
CA HIS A 49 3.21 0.70 4.94
C HIS A 49 3.80 2.03 5.41
N GLY A 50 4.89 1.98 6.15
CA GLY A 50 5.59 3.14 6.67
C GLY A 50 7.02 2.83 7.13
N ILE A 51 7.80 3.89 7.33
CA ILE A 51 9.18 3.85 7.83
C ILE A 51 9.21 4.44 9.23
N VAL A 52 9.69 3.66 10.20
CA VAL A 52 9.98 4.15 11.55
C VAL A 52 11.17 5.10 11.49
N VAL A 53 11.06 6.29 12.06
CA VAL A 53 12.14 7.29 12.04
C VAL A 53 12.66 7.68 13.41
N ASP A 54 11.89 7.42 14.47
CA ASP A 54 12.30 7.66 15.85
C ASP A 54 11.56 6.70 16.79
N VAL A 55 12.33 6.00 17.64
CA VAL A 55 11.83 5.07 18.66
C VAL A 55 12.16 5.52 20.08
N ASP A 56 12.86 6.64 20.24
CA ASP A 56 13.30 7.15 21.55
C ASP A 56 12.32 8.18 22.12
N THR A 57 11.36 8.65 21.32
CA THR A 57 10.27 9.51 21.74
C THR A 57 9.18 8.75 22.52
N PRO A 58 8.37 9.44 23.35
CA PRO A 58 7.24 8.80 24.06
C PRO A 58 6.28 8.05 23.12
N GLU A 59 6.09 8.54 21.90
CA GLU A 59 5.39 7.85 20.83
C GLU A 59 6.33 7.61 19.65
N ILE A 60 6.38 6.37 19.15
CA ILE A 60 7.20 6.01 17.98
C ILE A 60 6.74 6.81 16.76
N SER A 61 7.69 7.48 16.09
CA SER A 61 7.44 8.33 14.93
C SER A 61 7.62 7.58 13.61
N ILE A 62 6.71 7.79 12.67
CA ILE A 62 6.65 7.08 11.39
C ILE A 62 6.45 8.07 10.25
N ILE A 63 7.21 7.93 9.17
CA ILE A 63 6.95 8.60 7.89
C ILE A 63 6.29 7.61 6.95
N HIS A 64 5.21 8.03 6.29
CA HIS A 64 4.50 7.19 5.33
C HIS A 64 3.83 8.02 4.25
N LEU A 65 3.62 7.40 3.08
CA LEU A 65 2.84 7.97 1.99
C LEU A 65 1.38 7.56 2.15
N TRP A 66 0.47 8.53 2.29
CA TRP A 66 -0.96 8.26 2.50
C TRP A 66 -1.85 9.40 2.01
N GLY A 67 -3.03 9.03 1.50
CA GLY A 67 -4.17 9.93 1.38
C GLY A 67 -5.44 9.19 0.99
N PRO A 68 -6.62 9.75 1.32
CA PRO A 68 -7.90 9.19 0.91
C PRO A 68 -8.13 9.29 -0.61
N THR A 69 -7.47 10.24 -1.28
CA THR A 69 -7.55 10.44 -2.73
C THR A 69 -6.16 10.75 -3.32
N LYS A 70 -6.02 10.68 -4.66
CA LYS A 70 -4.75 11.02 -5.33
C LYS A 70 -4.35 12.49 -5.12
N GLU A 71 -5.33 13.36 -4.96
CA GLU A 71 -5.17 14.81 -4.77
C GLU A 71 -4.78 15.18 -3.33
N THR A 72 -5.07 14.30 -2.38
CA THR A 72 -4.81 14.52 -0.95
C THR A 72 -3.68 13.65 -0.42
N GLY A 73 -3.24 12.68 -1.21
CA GLY A 73 -2.18 11.74 -0.85
C GLY A 73 -0.79 12.35 -0.97
N ARG A 74 -0.08 12.32 0.16
CA ARG A 74 1.24 12.93 0.34
C ARG A 74 2.06 12.12 1.32
N ILE A 75 3.36 12.35 1.31
CA ILE A 75 4.26 11.86 2.35
C ILE A 75 4.01 12.70 3.61
N GLN A 76 3.87 12.05 4.76
CA GLN A 76 3.57 12.71 6.03
C GLN A 76 4.13 11.93 7.22
N THR A 77 4.27 12.63 8.34
CA THR A 77 4.68 12.04 9.62
C THR A 77 3.45 11.74 10.48
N THR A 78 3.49 10.63 11.21
CA THR A 78 2.48 10.23 12.19
C THR A 78 3.13 9.50 13.37
N THR A 79 2.33 9.15 14.38
CA THR A 79 2.77 8.32 15.50
C THR A 79 2.21 6.90 15.38
N LEU A 80 2.87 5.91 15.97
CA LEU A 80 2.45 4.51 15.90
C LEU A 80 0.98 4.27 16.29
N PRO A 81 0.43 4.89 17.35
CA PRO A 81 -1.00 4.77 17.66
C PRO A 81 -1.91 5.25 16.51
N ILE A 82 -1.59 6.38 15.88
CA ILE A 82 -2.37 6.91 14.76
C ILE A 82 -2.19 6.03 13.51
N PHE A 83 -0.98 5.56 13.24
CA PHE A 83 -0.69 4.63 12.15
C PHE A 83 -1.49 3.33 12.26
N LEU A 84 -1.55 2.75 13.47
CA LEU A 84 -2.33 1.55 13.77
C LEU A 84 -3.85 1.79 13.71
N ALA A 85 -4.32 2.97 14.07
CA ALA A 85 -5.73 3.33 13.97
C ALA A 85 -6.14 3.64 12.52
N GLY A 86 -5.20 4.08 11.68
CA GLY A 86 -5.41 4.57 10.32
C GLY A 86 -5.96 5.99 10.24
N ASP A 87 -6.56 6.50 11.32
CA ASP A 87 -7.03 7.88 11.46
C ASP A 87 -7.04 8.27 12.95
N LYS A 88 -6.68 9.52 13.26
CA LYS A 88 -6.64 10.04 14.64
C LYS A 88 -7.99 9.97 15.37
N ASN A 89 -9.10 10.03 14.64
CA ASN A 89 -10.46 9.95 15.19
C ASN A 89 -10.86 8.51 15.54
N LEU A 90 -10.01 7.53 15.21
CA LEU A 90 -10.21 6.10 15.51
C LEU A 90 -9.29 5.61 16.64
N LEU A 91 -8.52 6.48 17.28
CA LEU A 91 -7.72 6.13 18.45
C LEU A 91 -8.59 5.47 19.55
N GLY A 92 -8.06 4.41 20.16
CA GLY A 92 -8.77 3.62 21.19
C GLY A 92 -9.80 2.62 20.65
N LYS A 93 -10.00 2.54 19.33
CA LYS A 93 -10.78 1.46 18.69
C LYS A 93 -9.87 0.29 18.33
N LYS A 94 -10.47 -0.81 17.86
CA LYS A 94 -9.76 -2.03 17.43
C LYS A 94 -8.56 -1.66 16.55
N THR A 95 -7.35 -1.93 17.04
CA THR A 95 -6.10 -1.63 16.36
C THR A 95 -5.82 -2.66 15.27
N ARG A 96 -5.15 -2.20 14.22
CA ARG A 96 -4.66 -3.05 13.14
C ARG A 96 -3.51 -3.92 13.64
N ARG A 97 -3.31 -5.09 13.05
CA ARG A 97 -2.13 -5.92 13.33
C ARG A 97 -0.90 -5.22 12.76
N LEU A 98 0.19 -5.24 13.53
CA LEU A 98 1.48 -4.67 13.16
C LEU A 98 2.41 -5.77 12.65
N TYR A 99 3.15 -5.45 11.59
CA TYR A 99 4.14 -6.33 11.01
C TYR A 99 5.44 -5.58 10.74
N LEU A 100 6.57 -6.24 10.94
CA LEU A 100 7.88 -5.78 10.49
C LEU A 100 8.24 -6.51 9.19
N VAL A 101 8.61 -5.76 8.17
CA VAL A 101 9.05 -6.28 6.88
C VAL A 101 10.57 -6.48 6.94
N ASN A 102 11.01 -7.73 6.78
CA ASN A 102 12.40 -8.10 6.90
C ASN A 102 13.13 -7.95 5.56
N TYR A 103 14.36 -7.43 5.62
CA TYR A 103 15.25 -7.31 4.48
C TYR A 103 16.53 -8.10 4.75
N GLU A 104 17.05 -8.74 3.72
CA GLU A 104 18.39 -9.34 3.79
C GLU A 104 19.44 -8.24 4.02
N ASP A 105 20.46 -8.56 4.84
CA ASP A 105 21.57 -7.66 5.17
C ASP A 105 21.14 -6.30 5.75
N ASP A 106 20.20 -6.29 6.69
CA ASP A 106 19.73 -5.06 7.36
C ASP A 106 20.73 -4.52 8.40
N THR A 107 21.81 -3.92 7.90
CA THR A 107 22.85 -3.28 8.71
C THR A 107 22.42 -1.92 9.25
N LEU A 108 23.04 -1.47 10.35
CA LEU A 108 22.82 -0.14 10.94
C LEU A 108 23.01 1.02 9.93
N GLU A 109 23.98 0.91 9.02
CA GLU A 109 24.21 1.90 7.98
C GLU A 109 23.01 2.05 7.03
N LYS A 110 22.44 0.92 6.59
CA LYS A 110 21.22 0.92 5.76
C LYS A 110 20.00 1.45 6.52
N GLN A 111 19.89 1.13 7.81
CA GLN A 111 18.83 1.65 8.68
C GLN A 111 18.89 3.17 8.75
N GLN A 112 20.07 3.74 9.01
CA GLN A 112 20.26 5.20 9.03
C GLN A 112 19.97 5.83 7.66
N ALA A 113 20.50 5.25 6.58
CA ALA A 113 20.25 5.73 5.23
C ALA A 113 18.74 5.71 4.88
N THR A 114 18.01 4.69 5.35
CA THR A 114 16.55 4.62 5.17
C THR A 114 15.85 5.80 5.83
N VAL A 115 16.24 6.15 7.06
CA VAL A 115 15.68 7.30 7.79
C VAL A 115 15.98 8.60 7.06
N ASP A 116 17.21 8.78 6.59
CA ASP A 116 17.64 10.00 5.89
C ASP A 116 16.87 10.17 4.58
N VAL A 117 16.72 9.10 3.79
CA VAL A 117 15.89 9.10 2.58
C VAL A 117 14.45 9.41 2.92
N ALA A 118 13.84 8.76 3.92
CA ALA A 118 12.46 9.01 4.29
C ALA A 118 12.21 10.48 4.67
N LYS A 119 13.14 11.11 5.39
CA LYS A 119 13.11 12.54 5.73
C LYS A 119 13.28 13.44 4.50
N GLU A 120 14.22 13.13 3.62
CA GLU A 120 14.41 13.86 2.36
C GLU A 120 13.14 13.81 1.50
N MET A 121 12.49 12.64 1.39
CA MET A 121 11.26 12.51 0.63
C MET A 121 10.08 13.26 1.28
N LEU A 122 10.06 13.37 2.61
CA LEU A 122 9.07 14.19 3.33
C LEU A 122 9.21 15.68 2.98
N GLU A 123 10.42 16.19 2.79
CA GLU A 123 10.64 17.58 2.36
C GLU A 123 10.13 17.84 0.93
N LYS A 124 10.02 16.78 0.12
CA LYS A 124 9.51 16.79 -1.26
C LYS A 124 8.06 16.31 -1.35
N ALA A 125 7.30 16.34 -0.25
CA ALA A 125 5.97 15.73 -0.18
C ALA A 125 4.98 16.26 -1.24
N ASP A 126 5.10 17.52 -1.65
CA ASP A 126 4.21 18.13 -2.65
C ASP A 126 4.48 17.65 -4.08
N ASP A 127 5.68 17.12 -4.35
CA ASP A 127 6.07 16.58 -5.67
C ASP A 127 5.60 15.13 -5.87
N ILE A 128 5.25 14.44 -4.78
CA ILE A 128 4.91 13.02 -4.79
C ILE A 128 3.42 12.83 -4.56
N LYS A 129 2.74 12.45 -5.64
CA LYS A 129 1.31 12.16 -5.61
C LYS A 129 1.06 10.68 -5.41
N TYR A 130 0.24 10.37 -4.43
CA TYR A 130 -0.21 9.00 -4.18
C TYR A 130 -0.98 8.44 -5.39
N ASP A 131 -0.60 7.25 -5.83
CA ASP A 131 -1.37 6.47 -6.79
C ASP A 131 -1.35 5.01 -6.35
N LEU A 132 -2.48 4.49 -5.86
CA LEU A 132 -2.56 3.11 -5.38
C LEU A 132 -2.07 2.07 -6.42
N ALA A 133 -2.20 2.38 -7.71
CA ALA A 133 -1.84 1.46 -8.80
C ALA A 133 -0.37 1.59 -9.26
N LYS A 134 0.34 2.64 -8.85
CA LYS A 134 1.69 2.96 -9.38
C LYS A 134 2.69 3.35 -8.29
N LEU A 135 2.26 4.16 -7.35
CA LEU A 135 3.08 4.79 -6.31
C LEU A 135 2.30 4.81 -5.00
N ASN A 136 2.23 3.64 -4.36
CA ASN A 136 1.50 3.45 -3.11
C ASN A 136 2.45 3.52 -1.88
N CYS A 137 1.90 3.27 -0.69
CA CYS A 137 2.66 3.30 0.56
C CYS A 137 3.78 2.25 0.60
N GLU A 138 3.58 1.05 0.02
CA GLU A 138 4.60 0.01 -0.06
C GLU A 138 5.73 0.40 -1.00
N SER A 139 5.42 0.90 -2.20
CA SER A 139 6.42 1.41 -3.15
C SER A 139 7.31 2.48 -2.51
N PHE A 140 6.72 3.37 -1.70
CA PHE A 140 7.46 4.37 -0.95
C PHE A 140 8.39 3.74 0.10
N ALA A 141 7.89 2.83 0.92
CA ALA A 141 8.70 2.20 1.95
C ALA A 141 9.84 1.36 1.35
N CYS A 142 9.57 0.63 0.25
CA CYS A 142 10.60 -0.07 -0.52
C CYS A 142 11.65 0.89 -1.07
N PHE A 143 11.23 2.03 -1.64
CA PHE A 143 12.17 3.03 -2.14
C PHE A 143 13.10 3.56 -1.05
N CYS A 144 12.57 3.87 0.14
CA CYS A 144 13.41 4.28 1.26
C CYS A 144 14.41 3.19 1.67
N ARG A 145 14.01 1.92 1.61
CA ARG A 145 14.82 0.78 2.07
C ARG A 145 15.89 0.33 1.09
N ASN A 146 15.60 0.32 -0.21
CA ASN A 146 16.48 -0.27 -1.22
C ASN A 146 16.58 0.54 -2.52
N GLY A 147 16.00 1.74 -2.57
CA GLY A 147 16.03 2.62 -3.74
C GLY A 147 15.11 2.19 -4.89
N GLN A 148 14.23 1.20 -4.69
CA GLN A 148 13.33 0.69 -5.73
C GLN A 148 11.87 0.98 -5.40
N TRP A 149 11.16 1.59 -6.36
CA TRP A 149 9.71 1.82 -6.30
C TRP A 149 8.91 0.56 -6.65
N LYS A 150 9.10 -0.51 -5.89
CA LYS A 150 8.41 -1.79 -6.08
C LYS A 150 7.36 -2.03 -4.99
N SER A 151 6.25 -2.63 -5.38
CA SER A 151 5.16 -3.01 -4.47
C SER A 151 4.68 -4.41 -4.82
N GLU A 152 4.87 -5.35 -3.90
CA GLU A 152 4.37 -6.71 -4.04
C GLU A 152 2.85 -6.71 -4.05
N GLN A 153 2.21 -5.81 -3.29
CA GLN A 153 0.76 -5.65 -3.30
C GLN A 153 0.24 -5.28 -4.69
N ILE A 154 0.89 -4.35 -5.39
CA ILE A 154 0.54 -3.96 -6.77
C ILE A 154 0.76 -5.15 -7.71
N ASP A 155 1.88 -5.85 -7.59
CA ASP A 155 2.22 -6.96 -8.49
C ASP A 155 1.28 -8.15 -8.30
N MET A 156 0.96 -8.51 -7.06
CA MET A 156 -0.06 -9.51 -6.75
C MET A 156 -1.42 -9.10 -7.29
N LEU A 157 -1.85 -7.87 -7.03
CA LEU A 157 -3.14 -7.37 -7.51
C LEU A 157 -3.23 -7.41 -9.04
N LYS A 158 -2.18 -6.99 -9.76
CA LYS A 158 -2.13 -7.11 -11.23
C LYS A 158 -2.28 -8.54 -11.70
N LYS A 159 -1.59 -9.49 -11.07
CA LYS A 159 -1.70 -10.92 -11.40
C LYS A 159 -3.13 -11.43 -11.23
N ILE A 160 -3.79 -11.06 -10.13
CA ILE A 160 -5.17 -11.46 -9.85
C ILE A 160 -6.13 -10.84 -10.86
N LEU A 161 -5.96 -9.57 -11.18
CA LEU A 161 -6.79 -8.89 -12.18
C LEU A 161 -6.65 -9.57 -13.55
N LEU A 162 -5.43 -9.96 -13.93
CA LEU A 162 -5.16 -10.73 -15.14
C LEU A 162 -5.88 -12.09 -15.12
N ASP A 163 -5.72 -12.85 -14.03
CA ASP A 163 -6.28 -14.20 -13.91
C ASP A 163 -7.83 -14.21 -13.88
N ASN A 164 -8.47 -13.08 -13.55
CA ASN A 164 -9.91 -13.01 -13.30
C ASN A 164 -10.65 -11.94 -14.13
N VAL A 165 -10.02 -11.37 -15.16
CA VAL A 165 -10.53 -10.19 -15.89
C VAL A 165 -11.98 -10.34 -16.40
N SER A 166 -12.35 -11.53 -16.89
CA SER A 166 -13.72 -11.83 -17.34
C SER A 166 -14.77 -11.75 -16.22
N GLU A 167 -14.45 -12.23 -15.01
CA GLU A 167 -15.36 -12.15 -13.86
C GLU A 167 -15.47 -10.72 -13.34
N ILE A 168 -14.34 -10.00 -13.24
CA ILE A 168 -14.37 -8.62 -12.72
C ILE A 168 -15.12 -7.72 -13.69
N TYR A 169 -14.96 -7.90 -15.01
CA TYR A 169 -15.76 -7.19 -16.03
C TYR A 169 -17.25 -7.32 -15.77
N GLY A 170 -17.73 -8.57 -15.58
CA GLY A 170 -19.14 -8.85 -15.33
C GLY A 170 -19.71 -8.15 -14.09
N LYS A 171 -18.87 -7.92 -13.07
CA LYS A 171 -19.26 -7.21 -11.84
C LYS A 171 -19.17 -5.68 -11.96
N ILE A 172 -18.22 -5.17 -12.75
CA ILE A 172 -17.93 -3.73 -12.85
C ILE A 172 -18.85 -3.01 -13.83
N LYS A 173 -19.33 -3.70 -14.88
CA LYS A 173 -20.20 -3.09 -15.90
C LYS A 173 -21.42 -2.37 -15.27
N ASP A 174 -21.92 -2.91 -14.15
CA ASP A 174 -23.09 -2.40 -13.42
C ASP A 174 -22.72 -1.60 -12.14
N ALA A 175 -21.42 -1.38 -11.87
CA ALA A 175 -20.95 -0.65 -10.69
C ALA A 175 -21.15 0.88 -10.82
N ASP A 176 -21.06 1.60 -9.71
CA ASP A 176 -21.07 3.07 -9.70
C ASP A 176 -19.78 3.68 -10.31
N GLU A 177 -19.87 4.94 -10.77
CA GLU A 177 -18.80 5.63 -11.52
C GLU A 177 -17.53 5.93 -10.71
N SER A 178 -17.62 6.00 -9.38
CA SER A 178 -16.44 6.16 -8.52
C SER A 178 -15.58 4.90 -8.57
N ASN A 179 -16.24 3.76 -8.48
CA ASN A 179 -15.61 2.45 -8.46
C ASN A 179 -15.04 2.01 -9.80
N LYS A 180 -15.77 2.27 -10.88
CA LYS A 180 -15.30 2.04 -12.25
C LYS A 180 -13.97 2.74 -12.49
N ARG A 181 -13.84 4.01 -12.11
CA ARG A 181 -12.59 4.78 -12.26
C ARG A 181 -11.40 4.16 -11.52
N HIS A 182 -11.62 3.64 -10.32
CA HIS A 182 -10.55 3.02 -9.54
C HIS A 182 -10.02 1.75 -10.21
N ILE A 183 -10.93 0.86 -10.63
CA ILE A 183 -10.55 -0.41 -11.24
C ILE A 183 -9.98 -0.19 -12.65
N VAL A 184 -10.51 0.76 -13.43
CA VAL A 184 -9.91 1.15 -14.71
C VAL A 184 -8.49 1.70 -14.52
N SER A 185 -8.24 2.49 -13.48
CA SER A 185 -6.88 2.96 -13.18
C SER A 185 -5.91 1.81 -12.91
N LEU A 186 -6.37 0.75 -12.24
CA LEU A 186 -5.58 -0.47 -11.98
C LEU A 186 -5.40 -1.30 -13.25
N LEU A 187 -6.48 -1.55 -13.99
CA LEU A 187 -6.45 -2.27 -15.27
C LEU A 187 -5.48 -1.61 -16.25
N ARG A 188 -5.46 -0.28 -16.35
CA ARG A 188 -4.53 0.46 -17.23
C ARG A 188 -3.05 0.27 -16.89
N THR A 189 -2.71 -0.33 -15.74
CA THR A 189 -1.33 -0.69 -15.38
C THR A 189 -0.96 -2.12 -15.78
N ILE A 190 -1.92 -2.89 -16.30
CA ILE A 190 -1.70 -4.25 -16.77
C ILE A 190 -0.98 -4.22 -18.12
N PRO A 191 0.09 -5.00 -18.31
CA PRO A 191 0.73 -5.17 -19.61
C PRO A 191 -0.25 -5.84 -20.58
N VAL A 192 -0.70 -5.09 -21.60
CA VAL A 192 -1.74 -5.53 -22.56
C VAL A 192 -1.30 -6.74 -23.39
N ASP A 193 0.01 -6.90 -23.57
CA ASP A 193 0.65 -8.04 -24.22
C ASP A 193 0.59 -9.33 -23.39
N ALA A 194 0.29 -9.25 -22.10
CA ALA A 194 0.06 -10.42 -21.25
C ALA A 194 -1.37 -10.98 -21.35
N LEU A 195 -2.29 -10.28 -22.03
CA LEU A 195 -3.68 -10.70 -22.19
C LEU A 195 -3.86 -11.63 -23.39
N ASN A 196 -4.65 -12.68 -23.23
CA ASN A 196 -5.15 -13.44 -24.38
C ASN A 196 -6.17 -12.61 -25.19
N SER A 197 -6.51 -13.04 -26.40
CA SER A 197 -7.37 -12.26 -27.30
C SER A 197 -8.75 -11.91 -26.72
N LYS A 198 -9.37 -12.84 -26.00
CA LYS A 198 -10.70 -12.64 -25.39
C LYS A 198 -10.63 -11.63 -24.23
N ASP A 199 -9.65 -11.79 -23.38
CA ASP A 199 -9.42 -10.91 -22.23
C ASP A 199 -9.00 -9.51 -22.67
N ARG A 200 -8.27 -9.41 -23.78
CA ARG A 200 -7.91 -8.13 -24.39
C ARG A 200 -9.12 -7.39 -24.95
N GLU A 201 -10.05 -8.07 -25.60
CA GLU A 201 -11.30 -7.45 -26.07
C GLU A 201 -12.11 -6.86 -24.89
N LEU A 202 -12.26 -7.62 -23.81
CA LEU A 202 -12.95 -7.17 -22.59
C LEU A 202 -12.22 -6.01 -21.91
N TYR A 203 -10.89 -6.07 -21.85
CA TYR A 203 -10.05 -5.00 -21.34
C TYR A 203 -10.21 -3.71 -22.17
N ASP A 204 -10.18 -3.82 -23.49
CA ASP A 204 -10.33 -2.67 -24.40
C ASP A 204 -11.76 -2.10 -24.33
N GLU A 205 -12.76 -2.94 -24.09
CA GLU A 205 -14.14 -2.50 -23.85
C GLU A 205 -14.25 -1.74 -22.53
N LEU A 206 -13.73 -2.29 -21.42
CA LEU A 206 -13.64 -1.62 -20.13
C LEU A 206 -12.95 -0.26 -20.26
N CYS A 207 -11.78 -0.20 -20.89
CA CYS A 207 -11.04 1.04 -20.99
C CYS A 207 -11.75 2.10 -21.84
N ARG A 208 -12.58 1.70 -22.81
CA ARG A 208 -13.37 2.58 -23.69
C ARG A 208 -14.66 3.07 -23.04
N SER A 209 -15.37 2.22 -22.29
CA SER A 209 -16.66 2.57 -21.66
C SER A 209 -16.56 3.65 -20.58
N PHE A 210 -15.35 4.01 -20.14
CA PHE A 210 -15.10 4.94 -19.05
C PHE A 210 -14.14 6.11 -19.43
N MET A 211 -14.05 6.42 -20.73
CA MET A 211 -13.51 7.70 -21.25
C MET A 211 -14.63 8.72 -21.38
#